data_AF-A0A2S9G737-F1
#
_entry.id   AF-A0A2S9G737-F1
#
_cell.length_a   1.000
_cell.length_b   1.000
_cell.length_c   1.000
_cell.angle_alpha   90.00
_cell.angle_beta   90.00
_cell.angle_gamma   90.00
#
_symmetry.space_group_name_H-M   'P 1'
#
loop_
_entity.id
_entity.type
_entity.pdbx_description
1 polymer ?
#
loop_
_entity_poly.entity_id
_entity_poly.type
_entity_poly.pdbx_seq_one_letter_code
_entity_poly.pdbx_strand_id
1 'polypeptide(L)'
;AQTVVDEIVAAGGEAVTSGANVADWAQAEGLIQTAVDAFGGLDVLVNNAGIVRDRMFANTSEEEFDAVTAVHLKGHFATMKHAAA
;
A
#
# COMPACT_ATOMS: atom_id res chain seq x y z
N ALA A 1 1.18 -10.19 8.61
CA ALA A 1 2.16 -9.09 8.51
C ALA A 1 3.21 -9.14 9.62
N GLN A 2 2.84 -9.45 10.88
CA GLN A 2 3.81 -9.53 11.99
C GLN A 2 5.00 -10.46 11.72
N THR A 3 4.79 -11.63 11.09
CA THR A 3 5.89 -12.55 10.74
C THR A 3 7.01 -11.87 9.92
N VAL A 4 6.68 -11.01 8.96
CA VAL A 4 7.67 -10.31 8.14
C VAL A 4 8.39 -9.23 8.95
N VAL A 5 7.69 -8.57 9.89
CA VAL A 5 8.32 -7.64 10.83
C VAL A 5 9.37 -8.39 11.66
N ASP A 6 9.00 -9.55 12.20
CA ASP A 6 9.91 -10.36 13.02
C ASP A 6 11.14 -10.83 12.22
N GLU A 7 10.96 -11.19 10.94
CA GLU A 7 12.06 -11.55 10.03
C GLU A 7 13.02 -10.38 9.78
N ILE A 8 12.51 -9.17 9.53
CA ILE A 8 13.35 -7.97 9.33
C ILE A 8 14.12 -7.63 10.61
N VAL A 9 13.47 -7.69 11.77
CA VAL A 9 14.09 -7.43 13.07
C VAL A 9 15.16 -8.50 13.39
N ALA A 10 14.88 -9.77 13.11
CA ALA A 10 15.85 -10.85 13.28
C ALA A 10 17.09 -10.69 12.37
N ALA A 11 16.92 -10.06 11.20
CA ALA A 11 18.00 -9.69 10.30
C ALA A 11 18.76 -8.40 10.72
N GLY A 12 18.38 -7.77 11.84
CA GLY A 12 19.01 -6.58 12.40
C GLY A 12 18.45 -5.25 11.88
N GLY A 13 17.33 -5.27 11.16
CA GLY A 13 16.62 -4.08 10.71
C GLY A 13 15.55 -3.60 11.70
N GLU A 14 14.87 -2.53 11.33
CA GLU A 14 13.68 -2.00 12.03
C GLU A 14 12.46 -2.12 11.12
N ALA A 15 11.31 -2.50 11.67
CA ALA A 15 10.10 -2.68 10.89
C ALA A 15 8.83 -2.38 11.70
N VAL A 16 7.84 -1.80 11.03
CA VAL A 16 6.46 -1.61 11.51
C VAL A 16 5.51 -2.07 10.41
N THR A 17 4.35 -2.60 10.81
CA THR A 17 3.29 -3.00 9.87
C THR A 17 2.09 -2.07 9.98
N SER A 18 1.44 -1.81 8.85
CA SER A 18 0.15 -1.12 8.77
C SER A 18 -0.85 -1.97 7.99
N GLY A 19 -2.08 -2.05 8.48
CA GLY A 19 -3.20 -2.75 7.83
C GLY A 19 -4.00 -1.86 6.88
N ALA A 20 -3.49 -0.67 6.53
CA ALA A 20 -4.18 0.31 5.71
C ALA A 20 -4.56 -0.23 4.32
N ASN A 21 -5.78 0.06 3.89
CA ASN A 21 -6.15 -0.06 2.48
C ASN A 21 -5.59 1.14 1.71
N VAL A 22 -4.61 0.91 0.83
CA VAL A 22 -3.99 1.96 0.01
C VAL A 22 -4.98 2.71 -0.88
N ALA A 23 -6.09 2.07 -1.27
CA ALA A 23 -7.13 2.69 -2.10
C ALA A 23 -8.08 3.62 -1.31
N ASP A 24 -8.01 3.59 0.03
CA ASP A 24 -8.68 4.54 0.90
C ASP A 24 -7.78 5.75 1.16
N TRP A 25 -8.34 6.95 0.98
CA TRP A 25 -7.56 8.18 0.97
C TRP A 25 -6.97 8.52 2.36
N ALA A 26 -7.78 8.39 3.41
CA ALA A 26 -7.36 8.70 4.77
C ALA A 26 -6.42 7.62 5.33
N GLN A 27 -6.65 6.35 4.98
CA GLN A 27 -5.75 5.27 5.38
C GLN A 27 -4.41 5.33 4.65
N ALA A 28 -4.38 5.78 3.39
CA ALA A 28 -3.11 6.03 2.69
C ALA A 28 -2.29 7.14 3.37
N GLU A 29 -2.93 8.22 3.82
CA GLU A 29 -2.28 9.24 4.65
C GLU A 29 -1.73 8.65 5.95
N GLY A 30 -2.56 7.90 6.67
CA GLY A 30 -2.15 7.25 7.92
C GLY A 30 -1.01 6.25 7.74
N LEU A 31 -0.94 5.57 6.59
CA LEU A 31 0.18 4.69 6.23
C LEU A 31 1.49 5.47 6.12
N ILE A 32 1.48 6.61 5.41
CA ILE A 32 2.67 7.48 5.30
C ILE A 32 3.06 8.03 6.67
N GLN A 33 2.08 8.50 7.45
CA GLN A 33 2.33 9.02 8.79
C GLN A 33 2.92 7.95 9.71
N THR A 34 2.47 6.70 9.63
CA THR A 34 3.03 5.57 10.40
C THR A 34 4.53 5.39 10.11
N ALA A 35 4.94 5.50 8.84
CA ALA A 35 6.35 5.39 8.48
C ALA A 35 7.17 6.56 9.04
N VAL A 36 6.67 7.79 8.91
CA VAL A 36 7.33 9.00 9.44
C VAL A 36 7.45 8.95 10.96
N ASP A 37 6.39 8.55 11.67
CA ASP A 37 6.38 8.48 13.13
C ASP A 37 7.33 7.38 13.65
N ALA A 38 7.41 6.25 12.96
CA ALA A 38 8.25 5.13 13.38
C ALA A 38 9.74 5.34 13.06
N PHE A 39 10.06 5.95 11.92
CA PHE A 39 11.43 6.01 11.39
C PHE A 39 12.00 7.43 11.30
N GLY A 40 11.21 8.45 11.63
CA GLY A 40 11.59 9.86 11.58
C GLY A 40 11.55 10.48 10.18
N GLY A 41 11.20 9.71 9.14
CA GLY A 41 11.13 10.18 7.76
C GLY A 41 10.73 9.08 6.76
N LEU A 42 10.69 9.43 5.47
CA LEU A 42 10.40 8.52 4.36
C LEU A 42 11.30 8.84 3.16
N ASP A 43 12.29 7.99 2.89
CA ASP A 43 13.22 8.18 1.77
C ASP A 43 12.75 7.48 0.47
N VAL A 44 12.10 6.33 0.62
CA VAL A 44 11.70 5.47 -0.51
C VAL A 44 10.28 4.97 -0.33
N LEU A 45 9.44 5.19 -1.34
CA LEU A 45 8.10 4.61 -1.45
C LEU A 45 8.09 3.56 -2.56
N VAL A 46 7.78 2.30 -2.20
CA VAL A 46 7.58 1.22 -3.17
C VAL A 46 6.09 0.93 -3.33
N ASN A 47 5.51 1.35 -4.45
CA ASN A 47 4.14 1.01 -4.79
C ASN A 47 4.07 -0.42 -5.34
N ASN A 48 3.86 -1.40 -4.45
CA ASN A 48 3.78 -2.82 -4.79
C ASN A 48 2.40 -3.44 -4.55
N ALA A 49 1.55 -2.83 -3.72
CA ALA A 49 0.25 -3.39 -3.38
C ALA A 49 -0.64 -3.56 -4.63
N GLY A 50 -1.07 -4.78 -4.93
CA GLY A 50 -1.83 -5.10 -6.14
C GLY A 50 -2.77 -6.27 -5.93
N ILE A 51 -3.86 -6.28 -6.71
CA ILE A 51 -4.77 -7.42 -6.81
C ILE A 51 -4.96 -7.83 -8.27
N VAL A 52 -5.32 -9.09 -8.49
CA VAL A 52 -5.74 -9.59 -9.80
C VAL A 52 -7.18 -10.09 -9.71
N ARG A 53 -7.95 -9.81 -10.77
CA ARG A 53 -9.23 -10.43 -11.07
C ARG A 53 -9.10 -11.04 -12.45
N ASP A 54 -8.75 -12.33 -12.48
CA ASP A 54 -8.43 -13.01 -13.72
C ASP A 54 -9.71 -13.35 -14.50
N ARG A 55 -9.89 -12.66 -15.63
CA ARG A 55 -11.02 -12.79 -16.56
C ARG A 55 -10.53 -12.52 -17.97
N MET A 56 -11.17 -13.17 -18.93
CA MET A 56 -11.15 -12.64 -20.30
C MET A 56 -11.79 -11.26 -20.30
N PHE A 57 -11.22 -10.32 -21.05
CA PHE A 57 -11.67 -8.92 -21.08
C PHE A 57 -13.19 -8.76 -21.24
N ALA A 58 -13.82 -9.56 -22.12
CA ALA A 58 -15.26 -9.51 -22.37
C ALA A 58 -16.14 -9.99 -21.20
N ASN A 59 -15.55 -10.69 -20.22
CA ASN A 59 -16.24 -11.28 -19.08
C ASN A 59 -15.92 -10.57 -17.76
N THR A 60 -15.09 -9.53 -17.78
CA THR A 60 -14.77 -8.72 -16.59
C THR A 60 -16.00 -7.90 -16.20
N SER A 61 -16.44 -7.99 -14.95
CA SER A 61 -17.50 -7.11 -14.45
C SER A 61 -16.95 -5.70 -14.16
N GLU A 62 -17.84 -4.72 -14.12
CA GLU A 62 -17.48 -3.35 -13.71
C GLU A 62 -16.87 -3.33 -12.30
N GLU A 63 -17.44 -4.09 -11.35
CA GLU A 63 -16.92 -4.21 -9.98
C GLU A 63 -15.49 -4.80 -9.95
N GLU A 64 -15.20 -5.80 -10.78
CA GLU A 64 -13.86 -6.39 -10.89
C GLU A 64 -12.86 -5.38 -11.46
N PHE A 65 -13.26 -4.61 -12.49
CA PHE A 65 -12.45 -3.55 -13.08
C PHE A 65 -12.17 -2.42 -12.08
N ASP A 66 -13.19 -1.98 -11.36
CA ASP A 66 -13.09 -0.94 -10.34
C ASP A 66 -12.20 -1.38 -9.18
N ALA A 67 -12.29 -2.63 -8.73
CA ALA A 67 -11.44 -3.15 -7.67
C ALA A 67 -9.96 -3.12 -8.07
N VAL A 68 -9.63 -3.53 -9.30
CA VAL A 68 -8.25 -3.50 -9.81
C VAL A 68 -7.77 -2.05 -9.95
N THR A 69 -8.59 -1.17 -10.54
CA THR A 69 -8.28 0.25 -10.74
C THR A 69 -8.10 0.98 -9.41
N ALA A 70 -8.92 0.68 -8.41
CA ALA A 70 -8.84 1.27 -7.08
C ALA A 70 -7.48 0.98 -6.42
N VAL A 71 -6.96 -0.25 -6.53
CA VAL A 71 -5.68 -0.63 -5.91
C VAL A 71 -4.48 -0.17 -6.76
N HIS A 72 -4.47 -0.48 -8.05
CA HIS A 72 -3.30 -0.27 -8.92
C HIS A 72 -3.14 1.17 -9.40
N LEU A 73 -4.22 1.94 -9.50
CA LEU A 73 -4.15 3.34 -9.93
C LEU A 73 -4.37 4.28 -8.74
N LYS A 74 -5.57 4.27 -8.15
CA LYS A 74 -5.90 5.19 -7.06
C LYS A 74 -5.00 4.96 -5.84
N GLY A 75 -4.72 3.71 -5.49
CA GLY A 75 -3.90 3.39 -4.32
C GLY A 75 -2.44 3.85 -4.44
N HIS A 76 -1.86 3.67 -5.62
CA HIS A 76 -0.52 4.18 -5.93
C HIS A 76 -0.50 5.72 -5.91
N PHE A 77 -1.51 6.34 -6.51
CA PHE A 77 -1.62 7.80 -6.53
C PHE A 77 -1.79 8.39 -5.12
N ALA A 78 -2.67 7.81 -4.30
CA ALA A 78 -2.93 8.31 -2.95
C ALA A 78 -1.65 8.29 -2.10
N THR A 79 -0.95 7.15 -2.06
CA THR A 79 0.30 7.02 -1.31
C THR A 79 1.39 7.97 -1.82
N MET A 80 1.58 8.10 -3.14
CA MET A 80 2.53 9.07 -3.71
C MET A 80 2.18 10.52 -3.35
N LYS A 81 0.91 10.89 -3.45
CA LYS A 81 0.44 12.25 -3.10
C LYS A 81 0.75 12.59 -1.64
N HIS A 82 0.55 11.64 -0.73
CA HIS A 82 0.77 11.89 0.70
C HIS A 82 2.25 11.81 1.08
N ALA A 83 3.06 11.03 0.37
CA ALA A 83 4.50 10.96 0.57
C ALA A 83 5.26 12.20 0.05
N ALA A 84 4.73 12.88 -0.97
CA ALA A 84 5.37 14.04 -1.59
C ALA A 84 4.99 15.40 -0.96
N ALA A 85 4.10 15.40 0.04
CA ALA A 85 3.59 16.60 0.71
C ALA A 85 4.40 16.91 1.98
#